data_AF-A0A1H0CVQ7-F1
#
_entry.id   AF-A0A1H0CVQ7-F1
#
_cell.length_a   1.000
_cell.length_b   1.000
_cell.length_c   1.000
_cell.angle_alpha   90.00
_cell.angle_beta   90.00
_cell.angle_gamma   90.00
#
_symmetry.space_group_name_H-M   'P 1'
#
loop_
_entity.id
_entity.type
_entity.pdbx_description
1 polymer ?
#
loop_
_entity_poly.entity_id
_entity_poly.type
_entity_poly.pdbx_seq_one_letter_code
_entity_poly.pdbx_strand_id
1 'polypeptide(L)'
;MRALYRVGGARPDVFRRATLLREAVVSVAHDHERAVDAVRTAWAPLHRASVDAELGRIPLARLERTEAGPLRAGRLAKGGVRTVLDAREGGLVPLGVGRRTAAVAVAAARLIADEVGEDVAVRLDADAPEPAALLGALRVLVEAGPGAGAAAAAGMDLAVRLEPLLAEAAPAGGHLRMLRAGPEQRRRASAAVAELRLLLDESVKDRAAERFAQASVDLLRGPDGEPTALAAAADFDRRPAEYYGLLADVADATRPAGHGRASDSPT
;
A
#
# COMPACT_ATOMS: atom_id res chain seq x y z
N MET A 1 28.58 -37.37 35.01
CA MET A 1 28.51 -36.52 33.80
C MET A 1 27.59 -35.30 34.01
N ARG A 2 27.95 -34.34 34.88
CA ARG A 2 27.12 -33.14 35.17
C ARG A 2 27.91 -31.82 35.22
N ALA A 3 29.11 -31.79 34.64
CA ALA A 3 30.04 -30.66 34.78
C ALA A 3 30.41 -29.94 33.46
N LEU A 4 29.71 -30.22 32.35
CA LEU A 4 29.96 -29.56 31.05
C LEU A 4 28.89 -28.50 30.67
N TYR A 5 27.88 -28.28 31.51
CA TYR A 5 26.81 -27.30 31.24
C TYR A 5 27.19 -25.84 31.45
N ARG A 6 28.46 -25.52 31.79
CA ARG A 6 28.93 -24.14 31.99
C ARG A 6 29.59 -23.51 30.76
N VAL A 7 29.65 -24.20 29.63
CA VAL A 7 30.03 -23.60 28.36
C VAL A 7 28.81 -23.65 27.45
N GLY A 8 28.12 -22.53 27.27
CA GLY A 8 27.03 -22.53 26.32
C GLY A 8 26.38 -21.19 26.19
N GLY A 9 27.01 -20.26 25.47
CA GLY A 9 26.29 -19.10 24.91
C GLY A 9 25.22 -19.50 23.88
N ALA A 10 24.93 -20.80 23.71
CA ALA A 10 23.76 -21.28 23.00
C ALA A 10 22.49 -20.96 23.80
N ARG A 11 21.54 -20.30 23.13
CA ARG A 11 20.22 -19.97 23.66
C ARG A 11 19.17 -20.30 22.59
N PRO A 12 18.97 -21.59 22.27
CA PRO A 12 18.07 -22.01 21.19
C PRO A 12 16.63 -21.55 21.42
N ASP A 13 16.19 -21.45 22.67
CA ASP A 13 14.84 -20.99 23.01
C ASP A 13 14.62 -19.50 22.70
N VAL A 14 15.61 -18.66 23.01
CA VAL A 14 15.57 -17.21 22.70
C VAL A 14 15.57 -17.01 21.19
N PHE A 15 16.48 -17.70 20.49
CA PHE A 15 16.57 -17.65 19.03
C PHE A 15 15.24 -18.05 18.39
N ARG A 16 14.67 -19.21 18.78
CA ARG A 16 13.38 -19.68 18.26
C ARG A 16 12.24 -18.72 18.54
N ARG A 17 12.12 -18.18 19.76
CA ARG A 17 11.07 -17.21 20.10
C ARG A 17 11.19 -15.92 19.28
N ALA A 18 12.40 -15.42 19.07
CA ALA A 18 12.65 -14.26 18.22
C ALA A 18 12.33 -14.55 16.74
N THR A 19 12.63 -15.74 16.23
CA THR A 19 12.23 -16.17 14.89
C THR A 19 10.71 -16.21 14.74
N LEU A 20 9.98 -16.83 15.68
CA LEU A 20 8.52 -16.89 15.65
C LEU A 20 7.89 -15.48 15.73
N LEU A 21 8.47 -14.59 16.55
CA LEU A 21 8.02 -13.20 16.59
C LEU A 21 8.23 -12.50 15.24
N ARG A 22 9.41 -12.68 14.62
CA ARG A 22 9.70 -12.14 13.27
C ARG A 22 8.68 -12.65 12.25
N GLU A 23 8.38 -13.95 12.25
CA GLU A 23 7.40 -14.54 11.34
C GLU A 23 6.01 -13.94 11.54
N ALA A 24 5.57 -13.76 12.80
CA ALA A 24 4.28 -13.14 13.11
C ALA A 24 4.20 -11.68 12.64
N VAL A 25 5.25 -10.88 12.84
CA VAL A 25 5.25 -9.47 12.41
C VAL A 25 5.32 -9.31 10.89
N VAL A 26 6.05 -10.19 10.20
CA VAL A 26 6.09 -10.19 8.74
C VAL A 26 4.74 -10.63 8.17
N SER A 27 4.08 -11.61 8.78
CA SER A 27 2.75 -12.06 8.35
C SER A 27 1.74 -10.91 8.41
N VAL A 28 1.60 -10.24 9.56
CA VAL A 28 0.60 -9.16 9.70
C VAL A 28 0.86 -7.99 8.75
N ALA A 29 2.14 -7.65 8.51
CA ALA A 29 2.49 -6.60 7.55
C ALA A 29 2.09 -6.98 6.12
N HIS A 30 2.39 -8.21 5.71
CA HIS A 30 2.01 -8.72 4.40
C HIS A 30 0.49 -8.89 4.26
N ASP A 31 -0.21 -9.35 5.30
CA ASP A 31 -1.67 -9.48 5.29
C ASP A 31 -2.34 -8.11 5.13
N HIS A 32 -1.80 -7.07 5.80
CA HIS A 32 -2.29 -5.71 5.67
C HIS A 32 -2.02 -5.13 4.27
N GLU A 33 -0.81 -5.33 3.73
CA GLU A 33 -0.46 -4.91 2.37
C GLU A 33 -1.38 -5.56 1.33
N ARG A 34 -1.65 -6.87 1.45
CA ARG A 34 -2.59 -7.57 0.56
C ARG A 34 -4.00 -6.98 0.64
N ALA A 35 -4.48 -6.63 1.84
CA ALA A 35 -5.79 -6.02 2.00
C ALA A 35 -5.86 -4.61 1.37
N VAL A 36 -4.80 -3.81 1.51
CA VAL A 36 -4.68 -2.49 0.84
C VAL A 36 -4.62 -2.65 -0.68
N ASP A 37 -3.87 -3.62 -1.19
CA ASP A 37 -3.76 -3.87 -2.63
C ASP A 37 -5.08 -4.39 -3.23
N ALA A 38 -5.88 -5.14 -2.47
CA ALA A 38 -7.23 -5.51 -2.88
C ALA A 38 -8.13 -4.28 -3.08
N VAL A 39 -8.06 -3.31 -2.15
CA VAL A 39 -8.77 -2.02 -2.29
C VAL A 39 -8.28 -1.27 -3.52
N ARG A 40 -6.96 -1.13 -3.71
CA ARG A 40 -6.38 -0.45 -4.89
C ARG A 40 -6.82 -1.09 -6.20
N THR A 41 -6.81 -2.42 -6.26
CA THR A 41 -7.24 -3.19 -7.42
C THR A 41 -8.70 -2.95 -7.76
N ALA A 42 -9.57 -2.91 -6.74
CA ALA A 42 -11.00 -2.63 -6.92
C ALA A 42 -11.28 -1.15 -7.24
N TRP A 43 -10.49 -0.22 -6.72
CA TRP A 43 -10.66 1.22 -6.92
C TRP A 43 -10.16 1.72 -8.27
N ALA A 44 -9.03 1.20 -8.76
CA ALA A 44 -8.40 1.64 -10.01
C ALA A 44 -9.34 1.74 -11.23
N PRO A 45 -10.21 0.75 -11.53
CA PRO A 45 -11.13 0.87 -12.67
C PRO A 45 -12.21 1.93 -12.45
N LEU A 46 -12.70 2.11 -11.22
CA LEU A 46 -13.71 3.12 -10.88
C LEU A 46 -13.15 4.54 -10.96
N HIS A 47 -11.92 4.73 -10.47
CA HIS A 47 -11.21 6.00 -10.59
C HIS A 47 -10.94 6.34 -12.05
N ARG A 48 -10.45 5.38 -12.83
CA ARG A 48 -10.23 5.57 -14.27
C ARG A 48 -11.51 5.97 -15.00
N ALA A 49 -12.63 5.27 -14.75
CA ALA A 49 -13.92 5.59 -15.36
C ALA A 49 -14.40 7.00 -14.97
N SER A 50 -14.16 7.42 -13.72
CA SER A 50 -14.50 8.76 -13.24
C SER A 50 -13.65 9.84 -13.91
N VAL A 51 -12.34 9.61 -14.05
CA VAL A 51 -11.42 10.48 -14.79
C VAL A 51 -11.82 10.57 -16.25
N ASP A 52 -12.12 9.44 -16.90
CA ASP A 52 -12.54 9.41 -18.30
C ASP A 52 -13.86 10.19 -18.49
N ALA A 53 -14.81 10.07 -17.56
CA ALA A 53 -16.05 10.83 -17.57
C ALA A 53 -15.81 12.35 -17.44
N GLU A 54 -14.88 12.79 -16.59
CA GLU A 54 -14.52 14.21 -16.48
C GLU A 54 -13.78 14.71 -17.72
N LEU A 55 -12.80 13.96 -18.23
CA LEU A 55 -12.06 14.32 -19.45
C LEU A 55 -12.99 14.43 -20.67
N GLY A 56 -14.07 13.65 -20.72
CA GLY A 56 -15.11 13.75 -21.74
C GLY A 56 -15.94 15.04 -21.66
N ARG A 57 -15.91 15.76 -20.54
CA ARG A 57 -16.55 17.08 -20.39
C ARG A 57 -15.61 18.24 -20.67
N ILE A 58 -14.30 18.03 -20.60
CA ILE A 58 -13.31 19.09 -20.82
C ILE A 58 -13.15 19.34 -22.33
N PRO A 59 -13.45 20.56 -22.81
CA PRO A 59 -13.27 20.89 -24.22
C PRO A 59 -11.79 20.85 -24.63
N LEU A 60 -11.54 20.41 -25.86
CA LEU A 60 -10.18 20.34 -26.42
C LEU A 60 -9.44 21.69 -26.39
N ALA A 61 -10.16 22.82 -26.40
CA ALA A 61 -9.61 24.16 -26.28
C ALA A 61 -8.80 24.38 -24.99
N ARG A 62 -8.99 23.55 -23.95
CA ARG A 62 -8.17 23.62 -22.72
C ARG A 62 -6.71 23.19 -22.96
N LEU A 63 -6.45 22.30 -23.94
CA LEU A 63 -5.09 21.91 -24.33
C LEU A 63 -4.34 23.03 -25.07
N GLU A 64 -5.06 23.99 -25.68
CA GLU A 64 -4.44 25.15 -26.37
C GLU A 64 -3.83 26.16 -25.39
N ARG A 65 -4.17 26.07 -24.09
CA ARG A 65 -3.66 26.95 -23.03
C ARG A 65 -2.40 26.42 -22.33
N THR A 66 -1.95 25.23 -22.68
CA THR A 66 -0.72 24.61 -22.19
C THR A 66 0.48 25.01 -23.05
N GLU A 67 1.70 24.98 -22.48
CA GLU A 67 2.97 25.38 -23.15
C GLU A 67 3.30 24.62 -24.46
N ALA A 68 2.54 23.57 -24.75
CA ALA A 68 2.47 22.94 -26.06
C ALA A 68 1.76 23.89 -27.05
N GLY A 69 2.53 24.78 -27.69
CA GLY A 69 2.06 25.82 -28.62
C GLY A 69 0.98 25.40 -29.63
N PRO A 70 0.32 26.36 -30.30
CA PRO A 70 -1.06 26.25 -30.79
C PRO A 70 -1.32 24.93 -31.51
N LEU A 71 -1.84 23.95 -30.76
CA LEU A 71 -2.50 22.79 -31.33
C LEU A 71 -3.60 23.37 -32.19
N ARG A 72 -3.59 23.15 -33.51
CA ARG A 72 -4.62 23.70 -34.40
C ARG A 72 -5.95 23.00 -34.07
N ALA A 73 -6.67 23.40 -33.01
CA ALA A 73 -7.88 22.72 -32.57
C ALA A 73 -8.95 22.71 -33.66
N GLY A 74 -8.94 23.70 -34.57
CA GLY A 74 -9.81 23.69 -35.75
C GLY A 74 -9.58 22.52 -36.72
N ARG A 75 -8.39 21.91 -36.74
CA ARG A 75 -8.09 20.71 -37.54
C ARG A 75 -8.46 19.42 -36.80
N LEU A 76 -8.29 19.41 -35.47
CA LEU A 76 -8.65 18.30 -34.60
C LEU A 76 -10.19 18.15 -34.47
N ALA A 77 -10.90 19.28 -34.33
CA ALA A 77 -12.37 19.32 -34.33
C ALA A 77 -12.97 18.80 -35.63
N LYS A 78 -12.34 19.08 -36.79
CA LYS A 78 -12.75 18.53 -38.10
C LYS A 78 -12.55 17.01 -38.21
N GLY A 79 -11.68 16.43 -37.38
CA GLY A 79 -11.48 14.99 -37.26
C GLY A 79 -12.38 14.29 -36.24
N GLY A 80 -13.32 15.00 -35.61
CA GLY A 80 -14.22 14.44 -34.59
C GLY A 80 -13.69 14.48 -33.15
N VAL A 81 -12.48 15.02 -32.94
CA VAL A 81 -11.85 15.17 -31.62
C VAL A 81 -12.38 16.45 -30.98
N ARG A 82 -13.22 16.32 -29.96
CA ARG A 82 -13.90 17.46 -29.31
C ARG A 82 -13.49 17.63 -27.85
N THR A 83 -13.01 16.56 -27.23
CA THR A 83 -12.71 16.50 -25.80
C THR A 83 -11.25 16.14 -25.55
N VAL A 84 -10.79 16.35 -24.30
CA VAL A 84 -9.46 15.90 -23.88
C VAL A 84 -9.37 14.37 -23.86
N LEU A 85 -10.47 13.68 -23.58
CA LEU A 85 -10.57 12.22 -23.67
C LEU A 85 -10.26 11.72 -25.09
N ASP A 86 -10.90 12.31 -26.11
CA ASP A 86 -10.68 11.95 -27.52
C ASP A 86 -9.21 12.12 -27.93
N ALA A 87 -8.54 13.15 -27.39
CA ALA A 87 -7.13 13.40 -27.65
C ALA A 87 -6.21 12.38 -26.95
N ARG A 88 -6.58 11.90 -25.76
CA ARG A 88 -5.83 10.91 -24.97
C ARG A 88 -5.88 9.52 -25.59
N GLU A 89 -7.00 9.10 -26.16
CA GLU A 89 -7.19 7.77 -26.75
C GLU A 89 -6.38 7.53 -28.03
N GLY A 90 -5.70 8.56 -28.55
CA GLY A 90 -4.62 8.39 -29.53
C GLY A 90 -5.07 8.22 -30.98
N GLY A 91 -6.36 8.41 -31.27
CA GLY A 91 -6.94 8.36 -32.62
C GLY A 91 -6.54 9.51 -33.56
N LEU A 92 -5.48 10.27 -33.27
CA LEU A 92 -5.17 11.52 -33.96
C LEU A 92 -4.44 11.34 -35.30
N VAL A 93 -3.55 10.35 -35.40
CA VAL A 93 -2.76 10.11 -36.63
C VAL A 93 -3.64 9.69 -37.82
N PRO A 94 -4.62 8.78 -37.66
CA PRO A 94 -5.58 8.45 -38.72
C PRO A 94 -6.43 9.64 -39.20
N LEU A 95 -6.54 10.70 -38.39
CA LEU A 95 -7.32 11.91 -38.69
C LEU A 95 -6.49 13.00 -39.42
N GLY A 96 -5.32 12.64 -39.95
CA GLY A 96 -4.46 13.56 -40.70
C GLY A 96 -3.64 14.51 -39.83
N VAL A 97 -3.50 14.21 -38.53
CA VAL A 97 -2.61 14.94 -37.62
C VAL A 97 -1.19 14.36 -37.73
N GLY A 98 -0.18 15.22 -37.90
CA GLY A 98 1.21 14.78 -37.95
C GLY A 98 1.62 14.07 -36.66
N ARG A 99 2.42 12.99 -36.77
CA ARG A 99 2.82 12.15 -35.63
C ARG A 99 3.38 12.92 -34.43
N ARG A 100 4.19 13.95 -34.68
CA ARG A 100 4.75 14.81 -33.62
C ARG A 100 3.67 15.60 -32.88
N THR A 101 2.71 16.19 -33.62
CA THR A 101 1.59 16.93 -33.03
C THR A 101 0.64 16.00 -32.27
N ALA A 102 0.40 14.80 -32.79
CA ALA A 102 -0.39 13.77 -32.10
C ALA A 102 0.27 13.35 -30.77
N ALA A 103 1.58 13.12 -30.77
CA ALA A 103 2.32 12.76 -29.56
C ALA A 103 2.28 13.88 -28.50
N VAL A 104 2.43 15.13 -28.91
CA VAL A 104 2.33 16.30 -28.02
C VAL A 104 0.92 16.44 -27.44
N ALA A 105 -0.12 16.25 -28.25
CA ALA A 105 -1.51 16.31 -27.78
C ALA A 105 -1.83 15.18 -26.80
N VAL A 106 -1.39 13.95 -27.06
CA VAL A 106 -1.55 12.82 -26.14
C VAL A 106 -0.80 13.07 -24.83
N ALA A 107 0.42 13.63 -24.90
CA ALA A 107 1.20 13.97 -23.70
C ALA A 107 0.51 15.05 -22.86
N ALA A 108 0.02 16.12 -23.48
CA ALA A 108 -0.72 17.17 -22.78
C ALA A 108 -2.05 16.66 -22.20
N ALA A 109 -2.77 15.79 -22.92
CA ALA A 109 -3.98 15.17 -22.42
C ALA A 109 -3.71 14.21 -21.24
N ARG A 110 -2.53 13.56 -21.20
CA ARG A 110 -2.08 12.78 -20.04
C ARG A 110 -1.80 13.66 -18.83
N LEU A 111 -1.13 14.80 -19.00
CA LEU A 111 -0.89 15.73 -17.90
C LEU A 111 -2.20 16.27 -17.29
N ILE A 112 -3.19 16.60 -18.13
CA ILE A 112 -4.52 17.00 -17.65
C ILE A 112 -5.24 15.81 -17.01
N ALA A 113 -5.11 14.59 -17.55
CA ALA A 113 -5.70 13.39 -16.95
C ALA A 113 -5.10 13.09 -15.58
N ASP A 114 -3.80 13.31 -15.40
CA ASP A 114 -3.12 13.19 -14.12
C ASP A 114 -3.68 14.26 -13.17
N GLU A 115 -3.69 15.55 -13.55
CA GLU A 115 -4.28 16.65 -12.76
C GLU A 115 -5.74 16.38 -12.34
N VAL A 116 -6.59 15.93 -13.27
CA VAL A 116 -7.98 15.57 -12.99
C VAL A 116 -8.06 14.34 -12.09
N GLY A 117 -7.19 13.35 -12.29
CA GLY A 117 -7.10 12.17 -11.45
C GLY A 117 -6.79 12.48 -10.00
N GLU A 118 -6.05 13.56 -9.73
CA GLU A 118 -5.71 14.02 -8.40
C GLU A 118 -6.92 14.64 -7.65
N ASP A 119 -7.89 15.20 -8.38
CA ASP A 119 -9.05 15.92 -7.84
C ASP A 119 -10.36 15.10 -7.86
N VAL A 120 -10.44 14.07 -8.72
CA VAL A 120 -11.67 13.27 -8.89
C VAL A 120 -11.85 12.28 -7.75
N ALA A 121 -12.89 12.51 -6.95
CA ALA A 121 -13.35 11.57 -5.94
C ALA A 121 -14.26 10.49 -6.57
N VAL A 122 -13.94 9.21 -6.34
CA VAL A 122 -14.83 8.10 -6.68
C VAL A 122 -16.03 8.11 -5.74
N ARG A 123 -17.24 8.21 -6.31
CA ARG A 123 -18.47 8.09 -5.53
C ARG A 123 -18.79 6.62 -5.31
N LEU A 124 -18.91 6.23 -4.04
CA LEU A 124 -19.40 4.91 -3.66
C LEU A 124 -20.93 4.95 -3.69
N ASP A 125 -21.53 4.35 -4.71
CA ASP A 125 -22.98 4.16 -4.81
C ASP A 125 -23.33 2.73 -4.37
N ALA A 126 -24.09 2.58 -3.28
CA ALA A 126 -24.38 1.26 -2.71
C ALA A 126 -25.24 0.37 -3.62
N ASP A 127 -25.97 0.96 -4.57
CA ASP A 127 -26.91 0.27 -5.46
C ASP A 127 -26.29 -0.20 -6.79
N ALA A 128 -25.07 0.23 -7.10
CA ALA A 128 -24.37 -0.18 -8.31
C ALA A 128 -23.60 -1.51 -8.08
N PRO A 129 -23.54 -2.41 -9.08
CA PRO A 129 -22.79 -3.65 -8.97
C PRO A 129 -21.26 -3.41 -8.97
N GLU A 130 -20.78 -2.35 -9.61
CA GLU A 130 -19.34 -2.06 -9.72
C GLU A 130 -18.63 -1.70 -8.38
N PRO A 131 -19.24 -0.96 -7.42
CA PRO A 131 -18.63 -0.68 -6.11
C PRO A 131 -18.69 -1.84 -5.11
N ALA A 132 -19.42 -2.93 -5.36
CA ALA A 132 -19.53 -4.04 -4.42
C ALA A 132 -18.18 -4.68 -4.05
N ALA A 133 -17.28 -4.84 -5.02
CA ALA A 133 -15.93 -5.37 -4.80
C ALA A 133 -15.07 -4.41 -3.96
N LEU A 134 -15.19 -3.09 -4.22
CA LEU A 134 -14.49 -2.07 -3.46
C LEU A 134 -15.01 -1.98 -2.02
N LEU A 135 -16.33 -2.04 -1.82
CA LEU A 135 -16.96 -2.08 -0.50
C LEU A 135 -16.56 -3.34 0.27
N GLY A 136 -16.47 -4.48 -0.39
CA GLY A 136 -15.98 -5.72 0.20
C GLY A 136 -14.52 -5.61 0.68
N ALA A 137 -13.64 -5.06 -0.15
CA ALA A 137 -12.23 -4.86 0.20
C ALA A 137 -12.05 -3.83 1.33
N LEU A 138 -12.76 -2.70 1.27
CA LEU A 138 -12.73 -1.67 2.33
C LEU A 138 -13.26 -2.21 3.64
N ARG A 139 -14.31 -3.05 3.61
CA ARG A 139 -14.89 -3.65 4.82
C ARG A 139 -13.86 -4.46 5.61
N VAL A 140 -12.95 -5.18 4.95
CA VAL A 140 -11.88 -5.92 5.64
C VAL A 140 -10.99 -4.98 6.46
N LEU A 141 -10.62 -3.83 5.90
CA LEU A 141 -9.83 -2.83 6.61
C LEU A 141 -10.62 -2.13 7.71
N VAL A 142 -11.91 -1.84 7.49
CA VAL A 142 -12.81 -1.27 8.50
C VAL A 142 -13.01 -2.22 9.69
N GLU A 143 -13.22 -3.51 9.42
CA GLU A 143 -13.42 -4.53 10.45
C GLU A 143 -12.14 -4.81 11.24
N ALA A 144 -10.98 -4.83 10.57
CA ALA A 144 -9.67 -4.90 11.23
C ALA A 144 -9.36 -3.63 12.06
N GLY A 145 -9.98 -2.50 11.68
CA GLY A 145 -9.93 -1.24 12.40
C GLY A 145 -8.59 -0.49 12.28
N PRO A 146 -8.51 0.74 12.83
CA PRO A 146 -7.32 1.58 12.72
C PRO A 146 -6.08 0.97 13.43
N GLY A 147 -6.30 0.06 14.38
CA GLY A 147 -5.24 -0.66 15.06
C GLY A 147 -4.45 -1.61 14.15
N ALA A 148 -5.06 -2.12 13.07
CA ALA A 148 -4.41 -3.08 12.17
C ALA A 148 -3.28 -2.43 11.36
N GLY A 149 -3.49 -1.23 10.81
CA GLY A 149 -2.44 -0.49 10.11
C GLY A 149 -1.28 -0.10 11.02
N ALA A 150 -1.59 0.41 12.23
CA ALA A 150 -0.57 0.72 13.22
C ALA A 150 0.22 -0.53 13.68
N ALA A 151 -0.47 -1.67 13.82
CA ALA A 151 0.17 -2.94 14.15
C ALA A 151 1.05 -3.46 13.01
N ALA A 152 0.61 -3.35 11.75
CA ALA A 152 1.42 -3.71 10.59
C ALA A 152 2.70 -2.87 10.49
N ALA A 153 2.59 -1.54 10.65
CA ALA A 153 3.73 -0.63 10.64
C ALA A 153 4.72 -0.92 11.78
N ALA A 154 4.22 -1.02 13.02
CA ALA A 154 5.06 -1.35 14.17
C ALA A 154 5.69 -2.75 14.07
N GLY A 155 4.97 -3.70 13.46
CA GLY A 155 5.48 -5.03 13.15
C GLY A 155 6.64 -4.99 12.16
N MET A 156 6.51 -4.20 11.09
CA MET A 156 7.57 -4.05 10.09
C MET A 156 8.83 -3.40 10.67
N ASP A 157 8.67 -2.34 11.47
CA ASP A 157 9.79 -1.72 12.19
C ASP A 157 10.50 -2.71 13.10
N LEU A 158 9.74 -3.56 13.80
CA LEU A 158 10.29 -4.62 14.63
C LEU A 158 10.98 -5.71 13.79
N ALA A 159 10.43 -6.09 12.63
CA ALA A 159 11.04 -7.06 11.72
C ALA A 159 12.42 -6.59 11.25
N VAL A 160 12.54 -5.32 10.85
CA VAL A 160 13.79 -4.68 10.42
C VAL A 160 14.85 -4.73 11.53
N ARG A 161 14.44 -4.53 12.79
CA ARG A 161 15.35 -4.62 13.95
C ARG A 161 15.75 -6.06 14.28
N LEU A 162 14.84 -7.02 14.14
CA LEU A 162 15.08 -8.44 14.44
C LEU A 162 15.99 -9.12 13.42
N GLU A 163 15.92 -8.74 12.15
CA GLU A 163 16.69 -9.35 11.04
C GLU A 163 18.21 -9.43 11.31
N PRO A 164 18.93 -8.32 11.56
CA PRO A 164 20.37 -8.38 11.80
C PRO A 164 20.70 -9.14 13.10
N LEU A 165 19.89 -8.99 14.15
CA LEU A 165 20.10 -9.66 15.43
C LEU A 165 19.95 -11.17 15.31
N LEU A 166 18.98 -11.65 14.54
CA LEU A 166 18.81 -13.08 14.25
C LEU A 166 19.99 -13.62 13.42
N ALA A 167 20.47 -12.86 12.43
CA ALA A 167 21.64 -13.25 11.65
C ALA A 167 22.88 -13.41 12.54
N GLU A 168 23.13 -12.48 13.46
CA GLU A 168 24.25 -12.54 14.39
C GLU A 168 24.07 -13.61 15.47
N ALA A 169 22.85 -13.84 15.94
CA ALA A 169 22.51 -14.86 16.94
C ALA A 169 22.43 -16.28 16.38
N ALA A 170 22.50 -16.49 15.06
CA ALA A 170 22.36 -17.79 14.41
C ALA A 170 23.26 -18.92 15.00
N PRO A 171 24.52 -18.66 15.41
CA PRO A 171 25.35 -19.65 16.10
C PRO A 171 24.78 -20.08 17.46
N ALA A 172 24.12 -19.17 18.18
CA ALA A 172 23.49 -19.45 19.46
C ALA A 172 22.18 -20.26 19.33
N GLY A 173 21.65 -20.41 18.11
CA GLY A 173 20.48 -21.24 17.80
C GLY A 173 20.71 -22.75 17.98
N GLY A 174 21.95 -23.21 18.20
CA GLY A 174 22.22 -24.61 18.51
C GLY A 174 23.61 -24.85 19.09
N HIS A 175 23.71 -25.79 20.03
CA HIS A 175 24.97 -26.10 20.73
C HIS A 175 26.11 -26.46 19.77
N LEU A 176 25.85 -27.25 18.73
CA LEU A 176 26.86 -27.61 17.72
C LEU A 176 27.30 -26.42 16.86
N ARG A 177 26.37 -25.50 16.53
CA ARG A 177 26.68 -24.28 15.77
C ARG A 177 27.56 -23.34 16.61
N MET A 178 27.24 -23.20 17.89
CA MET A 178 28.02 -22.40 18.84
C MET A 178 29.44 -22.97 19.03
N LEU A 179 29.60 -24.29 19.04
CA LEU A 179 30.91 -24.93 19.14
C LEU A 179 31.77 -24.73 17.88
N ARG A 180 31.16 -24.70 16.69
CA ARG A 180 31.86 -24.44 15.42
C ARG A 180 32.22 -22.96 15.20
N ALA A 181 31.53 -22.05 15.89
CA ALA A 181 31.78 -20.62 15.77
C ALA A 181 33.14 -20.23 16.38
N GLY A 182 33.86 -19.35 15.68
CA GLY A 182 35.09 -18.73 16.18
C GLY A 182 34.84 -17.78 17.36
N PRO A 183 35.88 -17.36 18.11
CA PRO A 183 35.74 -16.56 19.33
C PRO A 183 35.01 -15.24 19.11
N GLU A 184 35.27 -14.54 18.01
CA GLU A 184 34.59 -13.29 17.66
C GLU A 184 33.11 -13.50 17.31
N GLN A 185 32.80 -14.55 16.55
CA GLN A 185 31.43 -14.91 16.21
C GLN A 185 30.63 -15.32 17.45
N ARG A 186 31.25 -16.00 18.41
CA ARG A 186 30.62 -16.33 19.70
C ARG A 186 30.30 -15.09 20.54
N ARG A 187 31.19 -14.09 20.54
CA ARG A 187 30.95 -12.80 21.22
C ARG A 187 29.76 -12.08 20.61
N ARG A 188 29.76 -11.89 19.29
CA ARG A 188 28.63 -11.26 18.56
C ARG A 188 27.31 -12.01 18.77
N ALA A 189 27.32 -13.33 18.65
CA ALA A 189 26.13 -14.14 18.92
C ALA A 189 25.60 -13.98 20.35
N SER A 190 26.49 -13.87 21.34
CA SER A 190 26.08 -13.69 22.75
C SER A 190 25.52 -12.29 22.99
N ALA A 191 26.10 -11.26 22.38
CA ALA A 191 25.60 -9.89 22.43
C ALA A 191 24.22 -9.77 21.75
N ALA A 192 24.08 -10.29 20.52
CA ALA A 192 22.82 -10.29 19.79
C ALA A 192 21.71 -11.05 20.54
N VAL A 193 22.04 -12.16 21.22
CA VAL A 193 21.08 -12.87 22.07
C VAL A 193 20.65 -12.04 23.29
N ALA A 194 21.52 -11.21 23.85
CA ALA A 194 21.14 -10.31 24.95
C ALA A 194 20.15 -9.24 24.47
N GLU A 195 20.42 -8.63 23.32
CA GLU A 195 19.52 -7.69 22.63
C GLU A 195 18.15 -8.32 22.31
N LEU A 196 18.15 -9.53 21.73
CA LEU A 196 16.91 -10.28 21.42
C LEU A 196 16.06 -10.54 22.67
N ARG A 197 16.69 -10.76 23.84
CA ARG A 197 15.94 -10.96 25.09
C ARG A 197 15.24 -9.68 25.53
N LEU A 198 15.89 -8.53 25.42
CA LEU A 198 15.29 -7.25 25.77
C LEU A 198 14.06 -6.98 24.88
N LEU A 199 14.19 -7.20 23.57
CA LEU A 199 13.07 -7.07 22.61
C LEU A 199 11.93 -8.06 22.89
N LEU A 200 12.25 -9.31 23.22
CA LEU A 200 11.24 -10.30 23.57
C LEU A 200 10.52 -9.95 24.88
N ASP A 201 11.23 -9.43 25.87
CA ASP A 201 10.63 -9.04 27.14
C ASP A 201 9.74 -7.80 26.99
N GLU A 202 10.12 -6.84 26.14
CA GLU A 202 9.31 -5.68 25.77
C GLU A 202 8.03 -6.11 25.02
N SER A 203 8.18 -6.92 23.97
CA SER A 203 7.04 -7.41 23.18
C SER A 203 6.04 -8.27 23.97
N VAL A 204 6.50 -9.02 24.99
CA VAL A 204 5.63 -9.76 25.90
C VAL A 204 4.84 -8.82 26.81
N LYS A 205 5.47 -7.77 27.36
CA LYS A 205 4.78 -6.77 28.19
C LYS A 205 3.68 -6.08 27.39
N ASP A 206 3.94 -5.80 26.13
CA ASP A 206 3.00 -5.11 25.26
C ASP A 206 1.99 -6.05 24.57
N ARG A 207 2.05 -7.36 24.88
CA ARG A 207 1.25 -8.42 24.23
C ARG A 207 1.28 -8.34 22.70
N ALA A 208 2.42 -7.93 22.14
CA ALA A 208 2.55 -7.57 20.74
C ALA A 208 2.25 -8.77 19.81
N ALA A 209 2.74 -9.96 20.16
CA ALA A 209 2.49 -11.17 19.39
C ALA A 209 0.99 -11.55 19.31
N GLU A 210 0.24 -11.38 20.40
CA GLU A 210 -1.21 -11.62 20.41
C GLU A 210 -1.93 -10.58 19.54
N ARG A 211 -1.53 -9.31 19.60
CA ARG A 211 -2.08 -8.24 18.76
C ARG A 211 -1.81 -8.46 17.27
N PHE A 212 -0.60 -8.90 16.90
CA PHE A 212 -0.26 -9.20 15.51
C PHE A 212 -1.01 -10.42 14.99
N ALA A 213 -1.12 -11.48 15.79
CA ALA A 213 -1.89 -12.66 15.42
C ALA A 213 -3.38 -12.34 15.26
N GLN A 214 -3.95 -11.54 16.17
CA GLN A 214 -5.33 -11.10 16.07
C GLN A 214 -5.57 -10.23 14.83
N ALA A 215 -4.71 -9.24 14.58
CA ALA A 215 -4.80 -8.40 13.39
C ALA A 215 -4.67 -9.22 12.09
N SER A 216 -3.74 -10.19 12.05
CA SER A 216 -3.61 -11.12 10.92
C SER A 216 -4.88 -11.96 10.73
N VAL A 217 -5.46 -12.50 11.80
CA VAL A 217 -6.74 -13.23 11.73
C VAL A 217 -7.88 -12.34 11.23
N ASP A 218 -7.97 -11.10 11.68
CA ASP A 218 -9.01 -10.16 11.25
C ASP A 218 -8.83 -9.77 9.78
N LEU A 219 -7.60 -9.58 9.33
CA LEU A 219 -7.26 -9.30 7.93
C LEU A 219 -7.48 -10.52 7.01
N LEU A 220 -7.22 -11.74 7.51
CA LEU A 220 -7.42 -13.00 6.79
C LEU A 220 -8.88 -13.47 6.81
N ARG A 221 -9.73 -12.91 7.66
CA ARG A 221 -11.15 -13.30 7.75
C ARG A 221 -11.98 -12.82 6.56
N GLY A 222 -11.49 -11.87 5.77
CA GLY A 222 -12.00 -11.61 4.43
C GLY A 222 -11.05 -12.15 3.37
N PRO A 223 -11.43 -12.30 2.09
CA PRO A 223 -12.74 -12.41 1.46
C PRO A 223 -13.15 -13.88 1.19
N ASP A 224 -12.51 -14.85 1.86
CA ASP A 224 -12.71 -16.29 1.63
C ASP A 224 -14.08 -16.82 2.13
N GLY A 225 -14.78 -16.04 2.94
CA GLY A 225 -16.22 -16.21 3.15
C GLY A 225 -16.92 -15.08 2.42
N GLU A 226 -17.60 -15.37 1.30
CA GLU A 226 -18.36 -14.41 0.49
C GLU A 226 -18.98 -13.33 1.38
N PRO A 227 -18.41 -12.11 1.43
CA PRO A 227 -19.16 -10.98 1.93
C PRO A 227 -20.20 -10.77 0.85
N THR A 228 -21.46 -11.19 1.09
CA THR A 228 -22.55 -10.79 0.19
C THR A 228 -22.42 -9.29 0.00
N ALA A 229 -22.39 -8.80 -1.25
CA ALA A 229 -22.32 -7.38 -1.57
C ALA A 229 -23.28 -6.56 -0.69
N LEU A 230 -24.44 -7.14 -0.38
CA LEU A 230 -25.46 -6.64 0.53
C LEU A 230 -24.96 -6.34 1.96
N ALA A 231 -24.13 -7.20 2.55
CA ALA A 231 -23.60 -7.01 3.89
C ALA A 231 -22.51 -5.92 3.94
N ALA A 232 -21.73 -5.77 2.85
CA ALA A 232 -20.78 -4.66 2.73
C ALA A 232 -21.50 -3.32 2.52
N ALA A 233 -22.52 -3.29 1.66
CA ALA A 233 -23.38 -2.13 1.45
C ALA A 233 -24.10 -1.71 2.75
N ALA A 234 -24.72 -2.64 3.45
CA ALA A 234 -25.42 -2.36 4.71
C ALA A 234 -24.49 -1.89 5.84
N ASP A 235 -23.19 -2.22 5.79
CA ASP A 235 -22.21 -1.71 6.75
C ASP A 235 -21.72 -0.31 6.37
N PHE A 236 -21.49 -0.07 5.08
CA PHE A 236 -21.21 1.26 4.54
C PHE A 236 -22.32 2.26 4.87
N ASP A 237 -23.60 1.88 4.72
CA ASP A 237 -24.74 2.75 5.06
C ASP A 237 -24.75 3.18 6.53
N ARG A 238 -24.22 2.34 7.42
CA ARG A 238 -24.12 2.63 8.85
C ARG A 238 -22.91 3.52 9.19
N ARG A 239 -21.82 3.42 8.42
CA ARG A 239 -20.52 4.05 8.75
C ARG A 239 -19.80 4.64 7.53
N PRO A 240 -20.44 5.54 6.75
CA PRO A 240 -19.86 6.02 5.49
C PRO A 240 -18.56 6.81 5.69
N ALA A 241 -18.41 7.52 6.81
CA ALA A 241 -17.22 8.30 7.11
C ALA A 241 -15.95 7.43 7.27
N GLU A 242 -16.07 6.22 7.83
CA GLU A 242 -14.94 5.29 8.00
C GLU A 242 -14.45 4.77 6.65
N TYR A 243 -15.37 4.48 5.73
CA TYR A 243 -15.05 4.02 4.38
C TYR A 243 -14.40 5.12 3.54
N TYR A 244 -14.95 6.34 3.55
CA TYR A 244 -14.37 7.46 2.81
C TYR A 244 -13.02 7.91 3.39
N GLY A 245 -12.84 7.84 4.71
CA GLY A 245 -11.56 8.10 5.36
C GLY A 245 -10.48 7.10 4.90
N LEU A 246 -10.77 5.80 4.99
CA LEU A 246 -9.84 4.76 4.52
C LEU A 246 -9.55 4.86 3.02
N LEU A 247 -10.55 5.19 2.20
CA LEU A 247 -10.33 5.36 0.77
C LEU A 247 -9.40 6.54 0.48
N ALA A 248 -9.55 7.64 1.21
CA ALA A 248 -8.65 8.79 1.10
C ALA A 248 -7.22 8.43 1.53
N ASP A 249 -7.06 7.72 2.67
CA ASP A 249 -5.75 7.28 3.16
C ASP A 249 -5.03 6.36 2.15
N VAL A 250 -5.76 5.41 1.57
CA VAL A 250 -5.22 4.50 0.54
C VAL A 250 -4.87 5.25 -0.74
N ALA A 251 -5.71 6.20 -1.17
CA ALA A 251 -5.45 7.02 -2.34
C ALA A 251 -4.19 7.88 -2.16
N ASP A 252 -4.05 8.57 -1.02
CA ASP A 252 -2.89 9.41 -0.70
C ASP A 252 -1.60 8.59 -0.57
N ALA A 253 -1.66 7.39 0.00
CA ALA A 253 -0.50 6.49 0.08
C ALA A 253 0.02 6.01 -1.29
N THR A 254 -0.78 6.15 -2.36
CA THR A 254 -0.38 5.81 -3.74
C THR A 254 0.27 6.99 -4.46
N ARG A 255 0.17 8.19 -3.88
CA ARG A 255 0.78 9.42 -4.41
C ARG A 255 2.30 9.32 -4.16
N PRO A 256 3.15 9.34 -5.20
CA PRO A 256 4.59 9.50 -4.97
C PRO A 256 4.78 10.81 -4.19
N ALA A 257 5.67 10.82 -3.19
CA ALA A 257 5.97 12.01 -2.38
C ALA A 257 6.43 13.17 -3.27
N GLY A 258 5.46 13.92 -3.80
CA GLY A 258 5.63 14.94 -4.82
C GLY A 258 5.63 16.29 -4.16
N HIS A 259 6.83 16.79 -3.90
CA HIS A 259 7.20 18.21 -3.78
C HIS A 259 6.19 19.08 -3.03
N GLY A 260 6.51 19.35 -1.75
CA GLY A 260 5.89 20.42 -0.99
C GLY A 260 5.79 21.68 -1.83
N ARG A 261 4.56 22.15 -2.04
CA ARG A 261 4.30 23.45 -2.64
C ARG A 261 4.91 24.49 -1.70
N ALA A 262 6.07 25.00 -2.10
CA ALA A 262 6.58 26.26 -1.61
C ALA A 262 5.47 27.29 -1.81
N SER A 263 4.93 27.77 -0.70
CA SER A 263 3.93 28.80 -0.65
C SER A 263 4.64 30.12 -0.91
N ASP A 264 4.92 30.44 -2.17
CA ASP A 264 5.31 31.80 -2.55
C ASP A 264 4.06 32.67 -2.56
N SER A 265 3.91 33.43 -1.48
CA SER A 265 3.01 34.58 -1.41
C SER A 265 3.72 35.77 -2.07
N PRO A 266 3.13 36.46 -3.06
CA PRO A 266 3.61 37.78 -3.42
C PRO A 266 2.98 38.81 -2.47
N THR A 267 3.82 39.73 -2.02
CA THR A 267 3.40 41.03 -1.48
C THR A 267 3.37 42.02 -2.63
#